data_AF-A0A849ETQ9-F1
#
_entry.id   AF-A0A849ETQ9-F1
#
_cell.length_a   1.000
_cell.length_b   1.000
_cell.length_c   1.000
_cell.angle_alpha   90.00
_cell.angle_beta   90.00
_cell.angle_gamma   90.00
#
_symmetry.space_group_name_H-M   'P 1'
#
loop_
_entity.id
_entity.type
_entity.pdbx_description
1 polymer ?
#
loop_
_entity_poly.entity_id
_entity_poly.type
_entity_poly.pdbx_seq_one_letter_code
_entity_poly.pdbx_strand_id
1 'polypeptide(L)'
;EQMGVKLETGQWVGRDFTVPELLTQGYQAVFLAVGGWDSRLARTSGQGDISPAPGCRLLIDLAKAGSNGYPEVKLNGHVIIVGNPNLSPQLITRCKAAGAERITLLVNDAAMRTIDVKQVDTRINVGISRLFGEENCLTGVELVDLTAQTTERMDANHLLFAAGRIPELVFAPLQTPSTVAENPSAAATTGWQAIAPYKQPAYHTETGLMANGDTLTDFSAAIKAIAAGRRAAVSVHKLLYDISLDLPDNVVTPDTTVQNVDHVERVPVRLRQIMPLAGDQETAMGQELEKGFTRDVAHAEAKRCLRCGLICYQRDIKAQVSLQKAPSKNQLAV
;
A
#
# COMPACT_ATOMS: atom_id res chain seq x y z
N GLU A 1 -22.60 2.22 4.68
CA GLU A 1 -23.75 3.12 4.84
C GLU A 1 -24.10 3.40 6.30
N GLN A 2 -24.31 2.40 7.16
CA GLN A 2 -24.72 2.61 8.56
C GLN A 2 -23.78 3.50 9.40
N MET A 3 -22.49 3.60 9.03
CA MET A 3 -21.52 4.50 9.67
C MET A 3 -21.44 5.90 9.03
N GLY A 4 -22.41 6.28 8.18
CA GLY A 4 -22.45 7.58 7.50
C GLY A 4 -21.65 7.66 6.19
N VAL A 5 -21.12 6.52 5.71
CA VAL A 5 -20.43 6.45 4.41
C VAL A 5 -21.44 6.66 3.28
N LYS A 6 -21.17 7.67 2.44
CA LYS A 6 -21.87 7.90 1.16
C LYS A 6 -21.16 7.13 0.05
N LEU A 7 -21.94 6.55 -0.86
CA LEU A 7 -21.43 5.76 -1.98
C LEU A 7 -21.97 6.35 -3.28
N GLU A 8 -21.07 6.70 -4.18
CA GLU A 8 -21.39 7.05 -5.56
C GLU A 8 -20.82 5.97 -6.47
N THR A 9 -21.68 5.34 -7.27
CA THR A 9 -21.32 4.22 -8.14
C THR A 9 -21.50 4.59 -9.61
N GLY A 10 -20.94 3.80 -10.52
CA GLY A 10 -21.00 4.08 -11.96
C GLY A 10 -20.05 5.19 -12.42
N GLN A 11 -19.22 5.74 -11.53
CA GLN A 11 -18.25 6.78 -11.83
C GLN A 11 -16.81 6.25 -11.89
N TRP A 12 -15.98 6.91 -12.69
CA TRP A 12 -14.57 6.60 -12.93
C TRP A 12 -13.72 7.83 -12.64
N VAL A 13 -12.81 7.72 -11.67
CA VAL A 13 -11.80 8.75 -11.43
C VAL A 13 -10.88 8.89 -12.66
N GLY A 14 -10.59 10.13 -13.05
CA GLY A 14 -9.86 10.48 -14.27
C GLY A 14 -10.73 10.56 -15.54
N ARG A 15 -12.04 10.27 -15.44
CA ARG A 15 -13.00 10.44 -16.54
C ARG A 15 -14.20 11.27 -16.13
N ASP A 16 -14.87 10.86 -15.05
CA ASP A 16 -16.12 11.48 -14.58
C ASP A 16 -15.86 12.54 -13.49
N PHE A 17 -14.76 12.39 -12.75
CA PHE A 17 -14.24 13.37 -11.79
C PHE A 17 -12.72 13.19 -11.62
N THR A 18 -12.04 14.20 -11.09
CA THR A 18 -10.60 14.14 -10.80
C THR A 18 -10.28 14.40 -9.33
N VAL A 19 -9.09 13.98 -8.88
CA VAL A 19 -8.63 14.27 -7.51
C VAL A 19 -8.59 15.79 -7.22
N PRO A 20 -8.05 16.65 -8.10
CA PRO A 20 -8.02 18.09 -7.89
C PRO A 20 -9.43 18.72 -7.83
N GLU A 21 -10.39 18.19 -8.60
CA GLU A 21 -11.79 18.62 -8.49
C GLU A 21 -12.38 18.32 -7.12
N LEU A 22 -12.13 17.13 -6.56
CA LEU A 22 -12.56 16.80 -5.20
C LEU A 22 -11.92 17.73 -4.17
N LEU A 23 -10.62 18.03 -4.31
CA LEU A 23 -9.96 18.99 -3.40
C LEU A 23 -10.59 20.38 -3.52
N THR A 24 -10.89 20.85 -4.73
CA THR A 24 -11.59 22.12 -4.99
C THR A 24 -13.00 22.14 -4.41
N GLN A 25 -13.69 21.00 -4.36
CA GLN A 25 -15.00 20.85 -3.72
C GLN A 25 -14.95 20.90 -2.18
N GLY A 26 -13.76 21.03 -1.58
CA GLY A 26 -13.57 21.17 -0.14
C GLY A 26 -13.26 19.86 0.60
N TYR A 27 -12.99 18.76 -0.12
CA TYR A 27 -12.48 17.55 0.52
C TYR A 27 -11.06 17.79 1.05
N GLN A 28 -10.85 17.56 2.35
CA GLN A 28 -9.56 17.82 3.00
C GLN A 28 -8.49 16.76 2.70
N ALA A 29 -8.92 15.56 2.31
CA ALA A 29 -8.04 14.50 1.84
C ALA A 29 -8.78 13.57 0.86
N VAL A 30 -8.05 13.04 -0.12
CA VAL A 30 -8.54 12.06 -1.10
C VAL A 30 -7.61 10.86 -1.10
N PHE A 31 -8.13 9.67 -0.82
CA PHE A 31 -7.37 8.43 -0.84
C PHE A 31 -7.65 7.64 -2.11
N LEU A 32 -6.61 7.32 -2.88
CA LEU A 32 -6.72 6.48 -4.07
C LEU A 32 -6.54 5.00 -3.73
N ALA A 33 -7.63 4.24 -3.87
CA ALA A 33 -7.69 2.79 -3.67
C ALA A 33 -8.18 2.05 -4.93
N VAL A 34 -7.68 2.45 -6.11
CA VAL A 34 -8.19 1.97 -7.42
C VAL A 34 -7.75 0.54 -7.78
N GLY A 35 -6.82 -0.04 -7.01
CA GLY A 35 -6.30 -1.38 -7.26
C GLY A 35 -5.51 -1.49 -8.56
N GLY A 36 -5.71 -2.57 -9.31
CA GLY A 36 -5.03 -2.81 -10.58
C GLY A 36 -5.48 -1.82 -11.65
N TRP A 37 -4.71 -0.76 -11.87
CA TRP A 37 -5.06 0.29 -12.83
C TRP A 37 -5.04 -0.22 -14.28
N ASP A 38 -4.16 -1.16 -14.60
CA ASP A 38 -4.09 -1.90 -15.86
C ASP A 38 -5.38 -2.67 -16.20
N SER A 39 -6.21 -3.01 -15.21
CA SER A 39 -7.51 -3.64 -15.45
C SER A 39 -8.43 -2.77 -16.32
N ARG A 40 -8.18 -1.45 -16.40
CA ARG A 40 -8.89 -0.58 -17.36
C ARG A 40 -8.61 -0.97 -18.80
N LEU A 41 -7.41 -1.46 -19.13
CA LEU A 41 -7.03 -1.85 -20.49
C LEU A 41 -7.91 -2.99 -21.00
N ALA A 42 -8.32 -3.90 -20.11
CA ALA A 42 -9.27 -4.96 -20.44
C ALA A 42 -10.70 -4.41 -20.63
N ARG A 43 -11.12 -3.45 -19.80
CA ARG A 43 -12.48 -2.86 -19.84
C ARG A 43 -12.71 -1.89 -20.99
N THR A 44 -11.68 -1.13 -21.39
CA THR A 44 -11.77 -0.10 -22.43
C THR A 44 -11.11 -0.53 -23.74
N SER A 45 -10.58 -1.77 -23.80
CA SER A 45 -9.73 -2.23 -24.89
C SER A 45 -8.51 -1.32 -25.15
N GLY A 46 -8.08 -0.58 -24.12
CA GLY A 46 -6.99 0.41 -24.22
C GLY A 46 -7.40 1.77 -24.77
N GLN A 47 -8.69 2.00 -25.00
CA GLN A 47 -9.20 3.30 -25.43
C GLN A 47 -9.36 4.25 -24.24
N GLY A 48 -9.11 5.54 -24.48
CA GLY A 48 -9.26 6.63 -23.52
C GLY A 48 -7.99 6.92 -22.69
N ASP A 49 -7.71 8.20 -22.48
CA ASP A 49 -6.66 8.66 -21.57
C ASP A 49 -7.26 8.88 -20.18
N ILE A 50 -7.37 7.81 -19.39
CA ILE A 50 -7.96 7.85 -18.05
C ILE A 50 -6.86 7.62 -17.02
N SER A 51 -6.48 8.69 -16.31
CA SER A 51 -5.57 8.63 -15.18
C SER A 51 -6.24 8.93 -13.84
N PRO A 52 -6.21 7.99 -12.88
CA PRO A 52 -6.82 8.18 -11.57
C PRO A 52 -5.98 9.11 -10.68
N ALA A 53 -4.69 9.29 -10.99
CA ALA A 53 -3.77 10.13 -10.23
C ALA A 53 -3.17 11.21 -11.15
N PRO A 54 -3.31 12.50 -10.82
CA PRO A 54 -2.76 13.61 -11.58
C PRO A 54 -1.26 13.44 -11.91
N GLY A 55 -0.89 13.65 -13.18
CA GLY A 55 0.48 13.51 -13.67
C GLY A 55 1.08 12.09 -13.62
N CYS A 56 0.34 11.07 -13.18
CA CYS A 56 0.77 9.68 -13.21
C CYS A 56 0.24 8.95 -14.46
N ARG A 57 1.05 8.05 -15.02
CA ARG A 57 0.78 7.22 -16.21
C ARG A 57 1.34 5.81 -16.03
N LEU A 58 0.80 4.82 -16.74
CA LEU A 58 1.47 3.52 -16.83
C LEU A 58 2.44 3.53 -18.00
N LEU A 59 3.56 2.86 -17.82
CA LEU A 59 4.55 2.66 -18.88
C LEU A 59 3.96 1.92 -20.09
N ILE A 60 2.99 1.02 -19.87
CA ILE A 60 2.29 0.30 -20.94
C ILE A 60 1.47 1.23 -21.84
N ASP A 61 0.97 2.35 -21.32
CA ASP A 61 0.20 3.33 -22.11
C ASP A 61 1.11 3.95 -23.17
N LEU A 62 2.31 4.35 -22.77
CA LEU A 62 3.32 4.86 -23.69
C LEU A 62 3.84 3.78 -24.66
N ALA A 63 4.00 2.55 -24.18
CA ALA A 63 4.44 1.44 -25.03
C ALA A 63 3.42 1.10 -26.12
N LYS A 64 2.13 1.31 -25.87
CA LYS A 64 1.04 1.06 -26.83
C LYS A 64 0.52 2.30 -27.55
N ALA A 65 0.96 3.50 -27.17
CA ALA A 65 0.59 4.75 -27.81
C ALA A 65 0.70 4.66 -29.34
N GLY A 66 -0.35 5.11 -30.04
CA GLY A 66 -0.46 5.11 -31.50
C GLY A 66 -0.71 3.74 -32.16
N SER A 67 -0.82 2.65 -31.40
CA SER A 67 -1.07 1.30 -31.95
C SER A 67 -2.51 0.85 -31.70
N ASN A 68 -3.14 0.10 -32.61
CA ASN A 68 -4.43 -0.61 -32.38
C ASN A 68 -5.55 0.22 -31.70
N GLY A 69 -5.66 1.52 -32.03
CA GLY A 69 -6.69 2.41 -31.46
C GLY A 69 -6.38 2.95 -30.05
N TYR A 70 -5.15 2.74 -29.55
CA TYR A 70 -4.68 3.36 -28.31
C TYR A 70 -4.39 4.85 -28.56
N PRO A 71 -4.77 5.75 -27.63
CA PRO A 71 -4.56 7.17 -27.79
C PRO A 71 -3.06 7.50 -27.88
N GLU A 72 -2.75 8.58 -28.61
CA GLU A 72 -1.41 9.17 -28.54
C GLU A 72 -1.14 9.69 -27.14
N VAL A 73 0.09 9.51 -26.67
CA VAL A 73 0.52 10.03 -25.37
C VAL A 73 1.37 11.27 -25.62
N LYS A 74 0.98 12.37 -24.98
CA LYS A 74 1.78 13.60 -24.95
C LYS A 74 2.45 13.73 -23.60
N LEU A 75 3.76 13.92 -23.63
CA LEU A 75 4.62 14.22 -22.49
C LEU A 75 5.20 15.62 -22.67
N ASN A 76 5.75 16.19 -21.60
CA ASN A 76 6.57 17.39 -21.64
C ASN A 76 7.62 17.36 -20.51
N GLY A 77 8.61 18.26 -20.62
CA GLY A 77 9.56 18.54 -19.55
C GLY A 77 10.23 17.28 -19.00
N HIS A 78 10.15 17.10 -17.69
CA HIS A 78 10.82 16.01 -17.00
C HIS A 78 9.89 14.83 -16.66
N VAL A 79 10.31 13.64 -17.07
CA VAL A 79 9.60 12.38 -16.85
C VAL A 79 10.41 11.47 -15.93
N ILE A 80 9.78 11.00 -14.85
CA ILE A 80 10.36 10.01 -13.94
C ILE A 80 9.71 8.65 -14.18
N ILE A 81 10.52 7.63 -14.41
CA ILE A 81 10.08 6.24 -14.57
C ILE A 81 10.37 5.47 -13.28
N VAL A 82 9.36 4.76 -12.76
CA VAL A 82 9.39 4.08 -11.46
C VAL A 82 9.31 2.56 -11.64
N GLY A 83 10.33 1.84 -11.14
CA GLY A 83 10.18 0.44 -10.71
C GLY A 83 10.52 -0.69 -11.70
N ASN A 84 10.94 -0.42 -12.96
CA ASN A 84 11.36 -1.50 -13.87
C ASN A 84 12.70 -1.20 -14.56
N PRO A 85 13.69 -2.10 -14.43
CA PRO A 85 14.98 -1.94 -15.08
C PRO A 85 14.98 -2.31 -16.57
N ASN A 86 13.94 -2.95 -17.09
CA ASN A 86 13.88 -3.37 -18.49
C ASN A 86 13.40 -2.25 -19.42
N LEU A 87 13.84 -1.02 -19.14
CA LEU A 87 13.58 0.12 -19.99
C LEU A 87 14.35 -0.05 -21.30
N SER A 88 13.66 -0.45 -22.37
CA SER A 88 14.30 -0.67 -23.65
C SER A 88 14.70 0.67 -24.31
N PRO A 89 15.76 0.70 -25.14
CA PRO A 89 16.11 1.88 -25.92
C PRO A 89 14.95 2.40 -26.80
N GLN A 90 14.09 1.48 -27.27
CA GLN A 90 12.89 1.82 -28.04
C GLN A 90 11.88 2.61 -27.19
N LEU A 91 11.73 2.27 -25.92
CA LEU A 91 10.81 2.94 -25.02
C LEU A 91 11.33 4.33 -24.60
N ILE A 92 12.64 4.47 -24.41
CA ILE A 92 13.29 5.78 -24.22
C ILE A 92 13.07 6.67 -25.45
N THR A 93 13.25 6.11 -26.64
CA THR A 93 13.01 6.83 -27.91
C THR A 93 11.55 7.27 -28.02
N ARG A 94 10.61 6.40 -27.62
CA ARG A 94 9.18 6.74 -27.54
C ARG A 94 8.88 7.85 -26.52
N CYS A 95 9.48 7.83 -25.33
CA CYS A 95 9.34 8.94 -24.36
C CYS A 95 9.76 10.28 -24.99
N LYS A 96 10.92 10.31 -25.66
CA LYS A 96 11.43 11.51 -26.31
C LYS A 96 10.53 11.96 -27.47
N ALA A 97 10.08 11.01 -28.30
CA ALA A 97 9.15 11.30 -29.41
C ALA A 97 7.79 11.82 -28.91
N ALA A 98 7.35 11.38 -27.73
CA ALA A 98 6.14 11.86 -27.08
C ALA A 98 6.30 13.25 -26.43
N GLY A 99 7.52 13.83 -26.38
CA GLY A 99 7.79 15.18 -25.89
C GLY A 99 8.59 15.27 -24.58
N ALA A 100 9.12 14.16 -24.06
CA ALA A 100 9.97 14.20 -22.87
C ALA A 100 11.33 14.86 -23.17
N GLU A 101 11.69 15.89 -22.40
CA GLU A 101 12.97 16.61 -22.52
C GLU A 101 14.05 15.97 -21.63
N ARG A 102 13.66 15.53 -20.43
CA ARG A 102 14.53 14.83 -19.48
C ARG A 102 13.85 13.56 -19.00
N ILE A 103 14.64 12.51 -18.79
CA ILE A 103 14.15 11.23 -18.27
C ILE A 103 15.05 10.80 -17.10
N THR A 104 14.44 10.61 -15.92
CA THR A 104 15.07 9.99 -14.76
C THR A 104 14.43 8.63 -14.49
N LEU A 105 15.24 7.62 -14.24
CA LEU A 105 14.80 6.27 -13.89
C LEU A 105 15.11 6.01 -12.42
N LEU A 106 14.08 5.72 -11.63
CA LEU A 106 14.22 5.23 -10.26
C LEU A 106 14.15 3.71 -10.27
N VAL A 107 15.19 3.08 -9.72
CA VAL A 107 15.29 1.62 -9.60
C VAL A 107 15.84 1.22 -8.24
N ASN A 108 15.48 0.01 -7.79
CA ASN A 108 16.13 -0.63 -6.66
C ASN A 108 17.40 -1.35 -7.17
N ASP A 109 18.45 -1.42 -6.34
CA ASP A 109 19.80 -1.89 -6.71
C ASP A 109 19.81 -3.27 -7.41
N ALA A 110 18.95 -4.19 -6.98
CA ALA A 110 18.83 -5.53 -7.55
C ALA A 110 18.43 -5.56 -9.05
N ALA A 111 17.94 -4.44 -9.59
CA ALA A 111 17.33 -4.35 -10.90
C ALA A 111 18.32 -4.01 -12.03
N MET A 112 19.52 -3.47 -11.73
CA MET A 112 20.38 -2.76 -12.70
C MET A 112 20.98 -3.55 -13.89
N ARG A 113 20.73 -4.85 -14.02
CA ARG A 113 21.55 -5.75 -14.88
C ARG A 113 21.43 -5.55 -16.40
N THR A 114 20.72 -4.54 -16.94
CA THR A 114 20.43 -4.51 -18.39
C THR A 114 20.27 -3.13 -19.06
N ILE A 115 20.66 -2.01 -18.44
CA ILE A 115 20.39 -0.66 -18.98
C ILE A 115 21.63 -0.01 -19.58
N ASP A 116 21.51 0.49 -20.81
CA ASP A 116 22.48 1.44 -21.37
C ASP A 116 22.25 2.83 -20.77
N VAL A 117 23.03 3.12 -19.73
CA VAL A 117 22.91 4.27 -18.81
C VAL A 117 23.15 5.63 -19.49
N LYS A 118 23.51 5.67 -20.77
CA LYS A 118 23.94 6.92 -21.45
C LYS A 118 22.80 7.88 -21.81
N GLN A 119 21.54 7.45 -21.78
CA GLN A 119 20.41 8.26 -22.24
C GLN A 119 19.41 8.68 -21.14
N VAL A 120 19.57 8.17 -19.93
CA VAL A 120 18.65 8.39 -18.80
C VAL A 120 19.44 8.60 -17.52
N ASP A 121 19.04 9.57 -16.70
CA ASP A 121 19.61 9.74 -15.36
C ASP A 121 19.07 8.62 -14.47
N THR A 122 19.94 7.75 -13.94
CA THR A 122 19.49 6.61 -13.14
C THR A 122 19.80 6.83 -11.68
N ARG A 123 18.76 6.75 -10.82
CA ARG A 123 18.89 6.81 -9.37
C ARG A 123 18.61 5.44 -8.77
N ILE A 124 19.57 4.96 -7.99
CA ILE A 124 19.51 3.65 -7.36
C ILE A 124 19.11 3.82 -5.90
N ASN A 125 18.19 2.99 -5.42
CA ASN A 125 17.79 2.97 -4.02
C ASN A 125 17.23 4.34 -3.55
N VAL A 126 16.51 4.99 -4.45
CA VAL A 126 15.83 6.25 -4.23
C VAL A 126 14.33 6.02 -4.39
N GLY A 127 13.57 6.43 -3.38
CA GLY A 127 12.11 6.42 -3.38
C GLY A 127 11.51 7.80 -3.61
N ILE A 128 10.18 7.86 -3.57
CA ILE A 128 9.42 9.13 -3.65
C ILE A 128 8.62 9.30 -2.36
N SER A 129 9.05 10.19 -1.48
CA SER A 129 8.34 10.46 -0.21
C SER A 129 7.06 11.26 -0.44
N ARG A 130 7.06 12.20 -1.39
CA ARG A 130 5.95 13.10 -1.66
C ARG A 130 5.85 13.48 -3.14
N LEU A 131 4.62 13.68 -3.60
CA LEU A 131 4.28 14.28 -4.90
C LEU A 131 3.73 15.67 -4.69
N PHE A 132 3.96 16.56 -5.65
CA PHE A 132 3.39 17.90 -5.67
C PHE A 132 2.79 18.18 -7.04
N GLY A 133 1.69 18.92 -7.05
CA GLY A 133 1.11 19.36 -8.31
C GLY A 133 0.07 20.44 -8.16
N GLU A 134 -0.43 20.88 -9.31
CA GLU A 134 -1.45 21.90 -9.46
C GLU A 134 -2.42 21.43 -10.53
N GLU A 135 -3.72 21.56 -10.26
CA GLU A 135 -4.76 20.96 -11.11
C GLU A 135 -4.42 19.50 -11.46
N ASN A 136 -4.57 19.09 -12.72
CA ASN A 136 -4.26 17.73 -13.17
C ASN A 136 -2.78 17.49 -13.50
N CYS A 137 -1.89 18.41 -13.14
CA CYS A 137 -0.46 18.37 -13.48
C CYS A 137 0.39 18.06 -12.25
N LEU A 138 1.37 17.16 -12.41
CA LEU A 138 2.48 17.03 -11.47
C LEU A 138 3.46 18.17 -11.73
N THR A 139 3.95 18.80 -10.66
CA THR A 139 4.96 19.87 -10.75
C THR A 139 6.29 19.45 -10.14
N GLY A 140 6.29 18.48 -9.23
CA GLY A 140 7.52 17.95 -8.67
C GLY A 140 7.32 16.75 -7.75
N VAL A 141 8.45 16.21 -7.33
CA VAL A 141 8.54 15.11 -6.37
C VAL A 141 9.57 15.45 -5.29
N GLU A 142 9.35 14.90 -4.11
CA GLU A 142 10.38 14.79 -3.08
C GLU A 142 10.93 13.36 -3.15
N LEU A 143 12.21 13.26 -3.52
CA LEU A 143 12.94 12.01 -3.54
C LEU A 143 13.54 11.75 -2.16
N VAL A 144 13.62 10.48 -1.78
CA VAL A 144 14.25 10.05 -0.52
C VAL A 144 15.30 8.98 -0.82
N ASP A 145 16.53 9.19 -0.34
CA ASP A 145 17.54 8.13 -0.33
C ASP A 145 17.14 7.09 0.72
N LEU A 146 16.88 5.86 0.29
CA LEU A 146 16.33 4.82 1.17
C LEU A 146 17.36 4.31 2.20
N THR A 147 18.66 4.57 1.98
CA THR A 147 19.72 4.23 2.93
C THR A 147 20.03 5.40 3.86
N ALA A 148 20.28 6.58 3.30
CA ALA A 148 20.69 7.76 4.06
C ALA A 148 19.50 8.50 4.72
N GLN A 149 18.27 8.23 4.27
CA GLN A 149 17.05 8.90 4.71
C GLN A 149 17.11 10.43 4.51
N THR A 150 17.90 10.87 3.53
CA THR A 150 17.99 12.27 3.11
C THR A 150 16.99 12.53 1.99
N THR A 151 16.40 13.72 1.98
CA THR A 151 15.41 14.12 0.97
C THR A 151 15.94 15.20 0.05
N GLU A 152 15.51 15.15 -1.20
CA GLU A 152 15.75 16.22 -2.18
C GLU A 152 14.48 16.50 -2.98
N ARG A 153 14.25 17.76 -3.35
CA ARG A 153 13.13 18.14 -4.23
C ARG A 153 13.59 18.16 -5.68
N MET A 154 12.77 17.62 -6.57
CA MET A 154 13.03 17.58 -8.00
C MET A 154 11.79 17.95 -8.79
N ASP A 155 11.92 18.89 -9.74
CA ASP A 155 10.84 19.20 -10.67
C ASP A 155 10.56 18.00 -11.56
N ALA A 156 9.28 17.70 -11.77
CA ALA A 156 8.83 16.56 -12.57
C ALA A 156 7.42 16.83 -13.08
N ASN A 157 7.19 16.54 -14.36
CA ASN A 157 5.92 16.74 -15.03
C ASN A 157 5.11 15.46 -15.14
N HIS A 158 5.79 14.31 -15.15
CA HIS A 158 5.16 13.01 -15.29
C HIS A 158 5.83 11.92 -14.44
N LEU A 159 5.01 11.07 -13.84
CA LEU A 159 5.43 9.76 -13.30
C LEU A 159 4.92 8.63 -14.18
N LEU A 160 5.82 7.76 -14.63
CA LEU A 160 5.51 6.54 -15.37
C LEU A 160 5.77 5.32 -14.49
N PHE A 161 4.70 4.67 -14.04
CA PHE A 161 4.79 3.42 -13.30
C PHE A 161 4.96 2.25 -14.26
N ALA A 162 6.03 1.49 -14.08
CA ALA A 162 6.29 0.35 -14.93
C ALA A 162 5.44 -0.89 -14.57
N ALA A 163 4.90 -0.93 -13.35
CA ALA A 163 3.92 -1.92 -12.95
C ALA A 163 2.52 -1.50 -13.42
N GLY A 164 1.64 -2.47 -13.67
CA GLY A 164 0.24 -2.22 -14.06
C GLY A 164 -0.63 -1.58 -12.97
N ARG A 165 -0.05 -1.05 -11.90
CA ARG A 165 -0.77 -0.57 -10.72
C ARG A 165 -0.24 0.79 -10.31
N ILE A 166 -1.15 1.64 -9.83
CA ILE A 166 -0.78 2.84 -9.09
C ILE A 166 -0.72 2.48 -7.61
N PRO A 167 0.33 2.91 -6.89
CA PRO A 167 0.40 2.73 -5.45
C PRO A 167 -0.68 3.54 -4.76
N GLU A 168 -1.06 3.11 -3.57
CA GLU A 168 -1.99 3.82 -2.71
C GLU A 168 -1.41 5.21 -2.35
N LEU A 169 -2.20 6.26 -2.61
CA LEU A 169 -1.79 7.66 -2.40
C LEU A 169 -2.88 8.41 -1.64
N VAL A 170 -2.45 9.21 -0.66
CA VAL A 170 -3.30 10.17 0.04
C VAL A 170 -2.95 11.56 -0.47
N PHE A 171 -3.89 12.20 -1.14
CA PHE A 171 -3.80 13.58 -1.61
C PHE A 171 -4.39 14.52 -0.58
N ALA A 172 -3.77 15.67 -0.39
CA ALA A 172 -4.28 16.75 0.44
C ALA A 172 -3.94 18.12 -0.19
N PRO A 173 -4.70 19.18 0.14
CA PRO A 173 -4.35 20.55 -0.19
C PRO A 173 -2.92 20.89 0.27
N LEU A 174 -2.15 21.60 -0.56
CA LEU A 174 -0.91 22.24 -0.09
C LEU A 174 -1.31 23.35 0.89
N GLN A 175 -1.05 23.13 2.17
CA GLN A 175 -1.27 24.18 3.17
C GLN A 175 -0.19 25.25 2.98
N THR A 176 -0.60 26.47 2.62
CA THR A 176 0.26 27.63 2.77
C THR A 176 0.32 27.95 4.27
N PRO A 177 1.49 27.99 4.91
CA PRO A 177 1.58 28.38 6.32
C PRO A 177 0.95 29.76 6.47
N SER A 178 -0.23 29.79 7.08
CA SER A 178 -1.01 31.01 7.21
C SER A 178 -0.41 31.79 8.37
N THR A 179 0.29 32.89 8.06
CA THR A 179 0.30 34.01 9.00
C THR A 179 -1.16 34.37 9.27
N VAL A 180 -1.49 34.46 10.55
CA VAL A 180 -2.82 34.75 11.10
C VAL A 180 -3.52 35.82 10.26
N ALA A 181 -4.47 35.43 9.41
CA ALA A 181 -5.32 36.33 8.65
C ALA A 181 -6.77 36.04 9.00
N GLU A 182 -7.42 37.03 9.63
CA GLU A 182 -8.75 36.98 10.26
C GLU A 182 -9.94 36.89 9.27
N ASN A 183 -9.77 36.32 8.08
CA ASN A 183 -10.88 36.14 7.12
C ASN A 183 -10.76 34.82 6.35
N PRO A 184 -11.59 33.79 6.64
CA PRO A 184 -11.59 32.52 5.93
C PRO A 184 -12.46 32.60 4.65
N SER A 185 -12.21 33.61 3.82
CA SER A 185 -12.84 33.72 2.50
C SER A 185 -11.87 33.19 1.46
N ALA A 186 -12.05 31.91 1.09
CA ALA A 186 -11.58 31.30 -0.15
C ALA A 186 -10.11 31.62 -0.53
N ALA A 187 -9.15 31.16 0.26
CA ALA A 187 -7.82 30.94 -0.28
C ALA A 187 -7.93 29.75 -1.25
N ALA A 188 -8.01 30.05 -2.54
CA ALA A 188 -7.98 29.04 -3.60
C ALA A 188 -6.71 28.19 -3.37
N THR A 189 -6.90 26.91 -3.04
CA THR A 189 -5.77 26.00 -2.93
C THR A 189 -5.19 25.83 -4.33
N THR A 190 -4.06 26.46 -4.63
CA THR A 190 -3.51 26.41 -6.00
C THR A 190 -2.80 25.09 -6.28
N GLY A 191 -2.49 24.30 -5.26
CA GLY A 191 -1.81 23.01 -5.43
C GLY A 191 -2.19 21.94 -4.42
N TRP A 192 -1.74 20.72 -4.69
CA TRP A 192 -1.91 19.55 -3.87
C TRP A 192 -0.56 18.88 -3.59
N GLN A 193 -0.51 18.16 -2.48
CA GLN A 193 0.54 17.20 -2.18
C GLN A 193 -0.05 15.80 -2.09
N ALA A 194 0.74 14.78 -2.41
CA ALA A 194 0.36 13.40 -2.15
C ALA A 194 1.49 12.59 -1.50
N ILE A 195 1.10 11.69 -0.61
CA ILE A 195 2.01 10.82 0.12
C ILE A 195 1.52 9.37 0.06
N ALA A 196 2.43 8.42 0.18
CA ALA A 196 2.06 7.03 0.41
C ALA A 196 1.62 6.83 1.87
N PRO A 197 0.66 5.93 2.16
CA PRO A 197 0.39 5.48 3.51
C PRO A 197 1.65 4.95 4.23
N TYR A 198 1.65 4.99 5.55
CA TYR A 198 2.76 4.42 6.34
C TYR A 198 2.88 2.90 6.09
N LYS A 199 4.09 2.37 6.25
CA LYS A 199 4.42 0.99 5.87
C LYS A 199 3.94 -0.05 6.87
N GLN A 200 4.05 -1.33 6.50
CA GLN A 200 3.77 -2.42 7.42
C GLN A 200 4.71 -2.35 8.63
N PRO A 201 4.32 -2.84 9.82
CA PRO A 201 5.14 -2.78 11.05
C PRO A 201 6.60 -3.23 10.89
N ALA A 202 6.85 -4.24 10.05
CA ALA A 202 8.20 -4.72 9.75
C ALA A 202 9.13 -3.65 9.15
N TYR A 203 8.56 -2.61 8.55
CA TYR A 203 9.24 -1.53 7.84
C TYR A 203 8.82 -0.15 8.38
N HIS A 204 8.52 -0.07 9.68
CA HIS A 204 7.90 1.11 10.30
C HIS A 204 8.72 2.42 10.21
N THR A 205 10.02 2.32 9.96
CA THR A 205 10.92 3.46 9.76
C THR A 205 10.98 3.93 8.30
N GLU A 206 10.45 3.14 7.37
CA GLU A 206 10.50 3.45 5.95
C GLU A 206 9.31 4.31 5.52
N THR A 207 9.53 5.19 4.55
CA THR A 207 8.51 6.09 4.01
C THR A 207 8.59 6.17 2.49
N GLY A 208 7.53 6.68 1.87
CA GLY A 208 7.50 6.92 0.42
C GLY A 208 7.30 5.68 -0.45
N LEU A 209 7.18 5.92 -1.75
CA LEU A 209 7.12 4.89 -2.78
C LEU A 209 8.50 4.29 -3.02
N MET A 210 8.54 3.02 -3.41
CA MET A 210 9.75 2.23 -3.69
C MET A 210 10.62 1.82 -2.49
N ALA A 211 10.20 2.11 -1.25
CA ALA A 211 10.85 1.58 -0.06
C ALA A 211 10.84 0.02 -0.05
N ASN A 212 11.68 -0.61 0.77
CA ASN A 212 11.76 -2.09 0.79
C ASN A 212 10.44 -2.73 1.25
N GLY A 213 9.75 -2.09 2.19
CA GLY A 213 8.42 -2.47 2.65
C GLY A 213 7.29 -2.11 1.69
N ASP A 214 7.61 -1.44 0.58
CA ASP A 214 6.65 -1.11 -0.45
C ASP A 214 6.40 -2.33 -1.32
N THR A 215 5.28 -2.99 -1.09
CA THR A 215 4.76 -3.90 -2.11
C THR A 215 4.22 -3.05 -3.25
N LEU A 216 4.57 -3.35 -4.50
CA LEU A 216 3.92 -2.76 -5.69
C LEU A 216 2.38 -2.75 -5.60
N THR A 217 1.79 -3.63 -4.79
CA THR A 217 0.41 -3.55 -4.31
C THR A 217 0.19 -4.42 -3.07
N ASP A 218 -0.54 -3.89 -2.08
CA ASP A 218 -0.99 -4.68 -0.93
C ASP A 218 -2.26 -5.51 -1.23
N PHE A 219 -2.87 -5.35 -2.41
CA PHE A 219 -4.10 -6.05 -2.83
C PHE A 219 -3.87 -7.49 -3.33
N SER A 220 -2.79 -8.16 -2.89
CA SER A 220 -2.50 -9.55 -3.29
C SER A 220 -3.47 -10.58 -2.67
N ALA A 221 -4.17 -10.21 -1.59
CA ALA A 221 -5.22 -11.00 -0.98
C ALA A 221 -6.25 -10.08 -0.30
N ALA A 222 -7.51 -10.53 -0.16
CA ALA A 222 -8.56 -9.75 0.49
C ALA A 222 -8.18 -9.30 1.91
N ILE A 223 -7.52 -10.15 2.70
CA ILE A 223 -7.08 -9.79 4.05
C ILE A 223 -5.98 -8.70 4.05
N LYS A 224 -5.09 -8.74 3.05
CA LYS A 224 -4.03 -7.73 2.89
C LYS A 224 -4.61 -6.39 2.41
N ALA A 225 -5.60 -6.44 1.53
CA ALA A 225 -6.39 -5.29 1.10
C ALA A 225 -7.05 -4.57 2.30
N ILE A 226 -7.69 -5.35 3.18
CA ILE A 226 -8.32 -4.82 4.40
C ILE A 226 -7.24 -4.21 5.31
N ALA A 227 -6.09 -4.86 5.47
CA ALA A 227 -4.99 -4.32 6.26
C ALA A 227 -4.45 -3.00 5.68
N ALA A 228 -4.29 -2.90 4.36
CA ALA A 228 -3.90 -1.67 3.68
C ALA A 228 -4.93 -0.56 3.86
N GLY A 229 -6.22 -0.86 3.73
CA GLY A 229 -7.30 0.10 4.00
C GLY A 229 -7.26 0.65 5.42
N ARG A 230 -6.92 -0.19 6.42
CA ARG A 230 -6.74 0.26 7.82
C ARG A 230 -5.54 1.18 7.97
N ARG A 231 -4.40 0.86 7.34
CA ARG A 231 -3.21 1.75 7.34
C ARG A 231 -3.51 3.07 6.64
N ALA A 232 -4.21 3.03 5.51
CA ALA A 232 -4.62 4.21 4.77
C ALA A 232 -5.53 5.12 5.61
N ALA A 233 -6.56 4.56 6.26
CA ALA A 233 -7.46 5.34 7.12
C ALA A 233 -6.70 6.05 8.25
N VAL A 234 -5.76 5.36 8.89
CA VAL A 234 -4.90 5.95 9.92
C VAL A 234 -3.92 6.97 9.33
N SER A 235 -3.38 6.76 8.12
CA SER A 235 -2.51 7.71 7.43
C SER A 235 -3.25 8.99 7.06
N VAL A 236 -4.48 8.87 6.56
CA VAL A 236 -5.37 10.02 6.30
C VAL A 236 -5.64 10.79 7.59
N HIS A 237 -5.99 10.09 8.67
CA HIS A 237 -6.19 10.72 9.98
C HIS A 237 -4.94 11.47 10.42
N LYS A 238 -3.78 10.81 10.43
CA LYS A 238 -2.52 11.44 10.81
C LYS A 238 -2.19 12.67 9.97
N LEU A 239 -2.36 12.58 8.65
CA LEU A 239 -2.16 13.72 7.73
C LEU A 239 -3.08 14.90 8.05
N LEU A 240 -4.38 14.65 8.29
CA LEU A 240 -5.36 15.71 8.57
C LEU A 240 -5.09 16.45 9.88
N TYR A 241 -4.48 15.77 10.86
CA TYR A 241 -4.17 16.33 12.18
C TYR A 241 -2.69 16.71 12.35
N ASP A 242 -1.91 16.71 11.25
CA ASP A 242 -0.47 17.00 11.27
C ASP A 242 0.32 16.13 12.27
N ILE A 243 -0.04 14.86 12.35
CA ILE A 243 0.62 13.85 13.19
C ILE A 243 1.63 13.10 12.32
N SER A 244 2.84 12.85 12.86
CA SER A 244 3.84 12.04 12.16
C SER A 244 3.29 10.68 11.75
N LEU A 245 3.61 10.24 10.52
CA LEU A 245 3.25 8.95 9.97
C LEU A 245 4.02 7.79 10.61
N ASP A 246 5.12 8.08 11.29
CA ASP A 246 5.98 7.08 11.93
C ASP A 246 5.19 6.20 12.91
N LEU A 247 5.56 4.92 12.96
CA LEU A 247 5.11 4.05 14.03
C LEU A 247 6.18 3.99 15.13
N PRO A 248 5.78 3.72 16.38
CA PRO A 248 6.74 3.51 17.46
C PRO A 248 7.69 2.34 17.20
N ASP A 249 8.92 2.44 17.70
CA ASP A 249 9.95 1.38 17.60
C ASP A 249 9.52 0.05 18.24
N ASN A 250 8.57 0.09 19.18
CA ASN A 250 8.04 -1.10 19.86
C ASN A 250 6.81 -1.71 19.15
N VAL A 251 6.55 -1.35 17.90
CA VAL A 251 5.51 -1.99 17.11
C VAL A 251 5.82 -3.48 16.92
N VAL A 252 4.80 -4.33 17.02
CA VAL A 252 4.96 -5.78 16.82
C VAL A 252 5.26 -6.05 15.35
N THR A 253 6.45 -6.58 15.09
CA THR A 253 6.95 -7.04 13.80
C THR A 253 6.92 -8.58 13.73
N PRO A 254 7.08 -9.19 12.52
CA PRO A 254 7.20 -10.64 12.38
C PRO A 254 8.31 -11.27 13.24
N ASP A 255 9.39 -10.52 13.51
CA ASP A 255 10.53 -10.95 14.32
C ASP A 255 10.36 -10.63 15.81
N THR A 256 9.26 -9.99 16.21
CA THR A 256 8.99 -9.70 17.60
C THR A 256 8.74 -11.00 18.35
N THR A 257 9.61 -11.29 19.33
CA THR A 257 9.40 -12.39 20.27
C THR A 257 8.20 -12.09 21.17
N VAL A 258 7.03 -12.52 20.75
CA VAL A 258 5.83 -12.53 21.59
C VAL A 258 5.97 -13.69 22.58
N GLN A 259 5.55 -13.48 23.83
CA GLN A 259 5.48 -14.54 24.82
C GLN A 259 4.72 -15.73 24.23
N ASN A 260 5.41 -16.86 24.10
CA ASN A 260 4.87 -18.10 23.58
C ASN A 260 4.86 -19.17 24.68
N VAL A 261 4.03 -20.19 24.50
CA VAL A 261 3.98 -21.37 25.37
C VAL A 261 4.48 -22.55 24.56
N ASP A 262 5.70 -23.01 24.83
CA ASP A 262 6.34 -24.13 24.15
C ASP A 262 6.00 -25.48 24.78
N HIS A 263 5.69 -25.50 26.09
CA HIS A 263 5.22 -26.67 26.80
C HIS A 263 4.20 -26.29 27.89
N VAL A 264 3.36 -27.27 28.23
CA VAL A 264 2.42 -27.17 29.36
C VAL A 264 2.62 -28.38 30.26
N GLU A 265 2.87 -28.13 31.54
CA GLU A 265 2.95 -29.19 32.54
C GLU A 265 1.57 -29.54 33.07
N ARG A 266 1.41 -30.78 33.57
CA ARG A 266 0.20 -31.21 34.30
C ARG A 266 -1.10 -31.06 33.50
N VAL A 267 -0.99 -31.04 32.17
CA VAL A 267 -2.12 -31.09 31.24
C VAL A 267 -2.17 -32.50 30.64
N PRO A 268 -3.29 -33.23 30.78
CA PRO A 268 -3.41 -34.53 30.14
C PRO A 268 -3.41 -34.38 28.62
N VAL A 269 -2.53 -35.11 27.94
CA VAL A 269 -2.49 -35.16 26.48
C VAL A 269 -3.80 -35.77 25.98
N ARG A 270 -4.49 -35.04 25.11
CA ARG A 270 -5.71 -35.50 24.44
C ARG A 270 -5.55 -35.31 22.94
N LEU A 271 -5.79 -36.38 22.18
CA LEU A 271 -5.74 -36.33 20.73
C LEU A 271 -6.89 -35.46 20.18
N ARG A 272 -6.62 -34.78 19.07
CA ARG A 272 -7.65 -34.02 18.36
C ARG A 272 -8.69 -34.94 17.73
N GLN A 273 -9.95 -34.52 17.74
CA GLN A 273 -10.97 -35.17 16.94
C GLN A 273 -10.66 -34.93 15.45
N ILE A 274 -10.73 -35.99 14.65
CA ILE A 274 -10.47 -35.89 13.20
C ILE A 274 -11.73 -35.37 12.52
N MET A 275 -11.59 -34.31 11.71
CA MET A 275 -12.69 -33.73 10.94
C MET A 275 -13.30 -34.80 10.03
N PRO A 276 -14.60 -35.11 10.14
CA PRO A 276 -15.26 -36.01 9.22
C PRO A 276 -15.23 -35.42 7.80
N LEU A 277 -14.86 -36.23 6.82
CA LEU A 277 -14.79 -35.82 5.43
C LEU A 277 -15.94 -36.41 4.62
N ALA A 278 -16.35 -35.67 3.60
CA ALA A 278 -17.20 -36.18 2.53
C ALA A 278 -16.43 -37.17 1.66
N GLY A 279 -17.13 -38.20 1.16
CA GLY A 279 -16.60 -39.09 0.16
C GLY A 279 -16.58 -38.45 -1.24
N ASP A 280 -15.94 -39.13 -2.18
CA ASP A 280 -15.78 -38.64 -3.55
C ASP A 280 -17.12 -38.34 -4.24
N GLN A 281 -18.14 -39.20 -4.03
CA GLN A 281 -19.47 -39.03 -4.62
C GLN A 281 -20.19 -37.78 -4.07
N GLU A 282 -20.08 -37.53 -2.78
CA GLU A 282 -20.71 -36.38 -2.11
C GLU A 282 -20.04 -35.07 -2.57
N THR A 283 -18.72 -35.07 -2.69
CA THR A 283 -17.95 -33.92 -3.17
C THR A 283 -18.25 -33.64 -4.65
N ALA A 284 -18.41 -34.68 -5.48
CA ALA A 284 -18.82 -34.54 -6.88
C ALA A 284 -20.24 -33.98 -7.04
N MET A 285 -21.10 -34.15 -6.03
CA MET A 285 -22.42 -33.54 -5.94
C MET A 285 -22.39 -32.10 -5.38
N GLY A 286 -21.20 -31.54 -5.17
CA GLY A 286 -21.01 -30.16 -4.69
C GLY A 286 -21.11 -30.00 -3.18
N GLN A 287 -21.08 -31.08 -2.39
CA GLN A 287 -20.97 -30.96 -0.93
C GLN A 287 -19.57 -30.51 -0.53
N GLU A 288 -19.48 -29.73 0.55
CA GLU A 288 -18.20 -29.34 1.15
C GLU A 288 -17.44 -30.58 1.65
N LEU A 289 -16.11 -30.58 1.44
CA LEU A 289 -15.26 -31.71 1.81
C LEU A 289 -15.25 -31.96 3.33
N GLU A 290 -15.26 -30.89 4.13
CA GLU A 290 -15.30 -30.98 5.60
C GLU A 290 -16.76 -30.96 6.07
N LYS A 291 -17.24 -32.07 6.64
CA LYS A 291 -18.64 -32.20 7.09
C LYS A 291 -18.94 -31.48 8.40
N GLY A 292 -17.91 -30.97 9.08
CA GLY A 292 -18.02 -30.43 10.42
C GLY A 292 -18.22 -31.51 11.49
N PHE A 293 -18.26 -31.09 12.76
CA PHE A 293 -18.52 -31.96 13.90
C PHE A 293 -19.99 -31.98 14.27
N THR A 294 -20.45 -33.13 14.79
CA THR A 294 -21.73 -33.16 15.54
C THR A 294 -21.61 -32.31 16.80
N ARG A 295 -22.74 -31.86 17.35
CA ARG A 295 -22.76 -31.03 18.57
C ARG A 295 -21.94 -31.64 19.72
N ASP A 296 -22.03 -32.95 19.93
CA ASP A 296 -21.34 -33.62 21.04
C ASP A 296 -19.84 -33.69 20.81
N VAL A 297 -19.41 -33.99 19.59
CA VAL A 297 -17.99 -34.00 19.20
C VAL A 297 -17.41 -32.60 19.28
N ALA A 298 -18.14 -31.58 18.80
CA ALA A 298 -17.73 -30.18 18.90
C ALA A 298 -17.55 -29.75 20.37
N HIS A 299 -18.45 -30.14 21.27
CA HIS A 299 -18.30 -29.86 22.71
C HIS A 299 -17.11 -30.59 23.33
N ALA A 300 -16.89 -31.86 22.96
CA ALA A 300 -15.74 -32.63 23.44
C ALA A 300 -14.41 -32.00 22.99
N GLU A 301 -14.35 -31.55 21.73
CA GLU A 301 -13.20 -30.86 21.14
C GLU A 301 -12.97 -29.50 21.81
N ALA A 302 -14.02 -28.71 22.01
CA ALA A 302 -13.92 -27.41 22.69
C ALA A 302 -13.43 -27.53 24.14
N LYS A 303 -13.77 -28.63 24.85
CA LYS A 303 -13.28 -28.92 26.20
C LYS A 303 -11.77 -29.21 26.27
N ARG A 304 -11.09 -29.39 25.13
CA ARG A 304 -9.61 -29.49 25.07
C ARG A 304 -8.92 -28.12 25.18
N CYS A 305 -9.65 -27.02 25.09
CA CYS A 305 -9.12 -25.66 25.24
C CYS A 305 -8.52 -25.45 26.64
N LEU A 306 -7.27 -24.98 26.69
CA LEU A 306 -6.53 -24.69 27.94
C LEU A 306 -6.96 -23.39 28.62
N ARG A 307 -7.89 -22.64 28.00
CA ARG A 307 -8.40 -21.35 28.51
C ARG A 307 -7.29 -20.31 28.77
N CYS A 308 -6.12 -20.45 28.12
CA CYS A 308 -5.00 -19.54 28.28
C CYS A 308 -5.38 -18.07 28.04
N GLY A 309 -6.25 -17.81 27.07
CA GLY A 309 -6.79 -16.46 26.82
C GLY A 309 -7.65 -15.91 27.97
N LEU A 310 -8.46 -16.75 28.62
CA LEU A 310 -9.29 -16.32 29.75
C LEU A 310 -8.40 -16.04 30.98
N ILE A 311 -7.45 -16.92 31.26
CA ILE A 311 -6.56 -16.82 32.42
C ILE A 311 -5.61 -15.62 32.30
N CYS A 312 -5.05 -15.38 31.10
CA CYS A 312 -4.05 -14.32 30.90
C CYS A 312 -4.67 -12.93 30.67
N TYR A 313 -5.87 -12.83 30.10
CA TYR A 313 -6.48 -11.55 29.71
C TYR A 313 -7.68 -11.12 30.58
N GLN A 314 -8.41 -12.03 31.26
CA GLN A 314 -9.39 -11.59 32.27
C GLN A 314 -8.68 -11.23 33.58
N ARG A 315 -8.63 -9.92 33.87
CA ARG A 315 -7.94 -9.37 35.03
C ARG A 315 -8.47 -9.90 36.37
N ASP A 316 -9.75 -10.25 36.42
CA ASP A 316 -10.44 -10.67 37.65
C ASP A 316 -10.05 -12.09 38.10
N ILE A 317 -9.48 -12.91 37.21
CA ILE A 317 -9.07 -14.31 37.49
C ILE A 317 -7.57 -14.40 37.79
N LYS A 318 -6.78 -13.34 37.54
CA LYS A 318 -5.32 -13.32 37.72
C LYS A 318 -4.85 -13.61 39.15
N ALA A 319 -5.69 -13.35 40.16
CA ALA A 319 -5.33 -13.54 41.56
C ALA A 319 -4.95 -14.99 41.93
N GLN A 320 -5.31 -15.97 41.09
CA GLN A 320 -5.03 -17.39 41.33
C GLN A 320 -3.83 -17.94 40.54
N VAL A 321 -3.15 -17.12 39.72
CA VAL A 321 -2.08 -17.60 38.83
C VAL A 321 -0.71 -17.24 39.41
N SER A 322 -0.05 -18.22 40.03
CA SER A 322 1.35 -18.08 40.43
C SER A 322 2.27 -18.27 39.21
N LEU A 323 2.83 -17.18 38.69
CA LEU A 323 3.92 -17.27 37.71
C LEU A 323 5.21 -17.61 38.46
N GLN A 324 5.71 -18.84 38.31
CA GLN A 324 7.05 -19.18 38.77
C GLN A 324 8.06 -18.46 37.87
N LYS A 325 9.03 -17.75 38.46
CA LYS A 325 10.14 -17.16 37.71
C LYS A 325 10.90 -18.27 36.98
N ALA A 326 11.16 -18.08 35.70
CA ALA A 326 12.00 -18.98 34.92
C ALA A 326 13.37 -19.14 35.62
N PRO A 327 13.94 -20.36 35.68
CA PRO A 327 15.27 -20.57 36.21
C PRO A 327 16.29 -19.78 35.37
N SER A 328 17.31 -19.22 36.04
CA SER A 328 18.36 -18.47 35.35
C SER A 328 19.08 -19.37 34.35
N LYS A 329 19.49 -18.80 33.20
CA LYS A 329 20.13 -19.48 32.06
C LYS A 329 21.39 -20.32 32.39
N ASN A 330 21.84 -20.37 33.65
CA ASN A 330 23.05 -21.10 34.07
C ASN A 330 22.81 -22.53 34.57
N GLN A 331 21.60 -23.10 34.47
CA GLN A 331 21.33 -24.47 34.96
C GLN A 331 21.07 -25.54 33.89
N LEU A 332 21.21 -25.22 32.59
CA LEU A 332 21.14 -26.20 31.51
C LEU A 332 22.55 -26.53 30.99
N ALA A 333 23.34 -27.19 31.85
CA ALA A 333 24.57 -27.86 31.44
C ALA A 333 24.81 -29.06 32.38
N VAL A 334 24.07 -30.15 32.15
CA VAL A 334 24.49 -31.56 32.36
C VAL A 334 23.79 -32.40 31.31
#